data_AF-A0AAE1H9C4-F1
#
_entry.id   AF-A0AAE1H9C4-F1
#
_cell.length_a   1.000
_cell.length_b   1.000
_cell.length_c   1.000
_cell.angle_alpha   90.00
_cell.angle_beta   90.00
_cell.angle_gamma   90.00
#
_symmetry.space_group_name_H-M   'P 1'
#
loop_
_entity.id
_entity.type
_entity.pdbx_description
1 polymer ?
#
loop_
_entity_poly.entity_id
_entity_poly.type
_entity_poly.pdbx_seq_one_letter_code
_entity_poly.pdbx_strand_id
1 'polypeptide(L)'
;MPFYFVGDNAYPTSQHMATPFKGELRDEEMLYNYRLSRARRIVENAFGILSARFRIRRRAIEGSQTLVRSIILACLALHNMHLQDEESVPPKRKKYVPYGYADYVREDGTYIYGRWRNENKTEESTVFQKLCRQVQE
;
A
#
# COMPACT_ATOMS: atom_id res chain seq x y z
N MET A 1 -15.74 13.02 -15.55
CA MET A 1 -15.46 12.38 -14.25
C MET A 1 -14.22 13.05 -13.66
N PRO A 2 -14.29 13.69 -12.48
CA PRO A 2 -13.16 14.40 -11.90
C PRO A 2 -12.13 13.44 -11.26
N PHE A 3 -10.85 13.84 -11.28
CA PHE A 3 -9.75 13.08 -10.68
C PHE A 3 -9.40 13.62 -9.28
N TYR A 4 -9.12 12.71 -8.35
CA TYR A 4 -8.77 13.04 -6.97
C TYR A 4 -7.55 12.25 -6.51
N PHE A 5 -6.74 12.88 -5.66
CA PHE A 5 -5.79 12.20 -4.80
C PHE A 5 -6.53 11.49 -3.67
N VAL A 6 -6.03 10.32 -3.31
CA VAL A 6 -6.58 9.51 -2.23
C VAL A 6 -5.76 9.82 -0.97
N GLY A 7 -6.37 10.53 -0.03
CA GLY A 7 -5.76 10.91 1.23
C GLY A 7 -6.17 10.00 2.38
N ASP A 8 -5.44 10.13 3.48
CA ASP A 8 -5.81 9.57 4.77
C ASP A 8 -6.38 10.65 5.70
N ASN A 9 -6.61 10.28 6.96
CA ASN A 9 -7.17 11.15 7.98
C ASN A 9 -6.23 12.30 8.41
N ALA A 10 -4.96 12.30 7.97
CA ALA A 10 -3.98 13.34 8.24
C ALA A 10 -4.06 14.51 7.24
N TYR A 11 -4.80 14.37 6.14
CA TYR A 11 -5.02 15.42 5.16
C TYR A 11 -6.43 16.02 5.27
N PRO A 12 -6.62 17.32 5.00
CA PRO A 12 -7.95 17.91 4.86
C PRO A 12 -8.59 17.50 3.52
N THR A 13 -9.92 17.36 3.50
CA THR A 13 -10.68 17.20 2.26
C THR A 13 -10.58 18.47 1.41
N SER A 14 -10.35 18.31 0.10
CA SER A 14 -10.24 19.46 -0.81
C SER A 14 -10.78 19.13 -2.20
N GLN A 15 -10.80 20.13 -3.09
CA GLN A 15 -11.22 19.95 -4.49
C GLN A 15 -10.46 18.85 -5.24
N HIS A 16 -9.26 18.49 -4.77
CA HIS A 16 -8.41 17.47 -5.39
C HIS A 16 -7.99 16.36 -4.42
N MET A 17 -8.44 16.38 -3.17
CA MET A 17 -8.07 15.40 -2.14
C MET A 17 -9.33 14.79 -1.51
N ALA A 18 -9.51 13.50 -1.73
CA ALA A 18 -10.56 12.69 -1.14
C ALA A 18 -10.06 12.06 0.17
N THR A 19 -10.72 12.36 1.29
CA THR A 19 -10.37 11.85 2.62
C THR A 19 -11.58 11.26 3.32
N PRO A 20 -11.41 10.37 4.31
CA PRO A 20 -12.53 9.68 4.93
C PRO A 20 -13.45 10.64 5.68
N PHE A 21 -14.76 10.39 5.65
CA PHE A 21 -15.70 10.98 6.59
C PHE A 21 -15.46 10.42 8.01
N LYS A 22 -15.71 11.24 9.04
CA LYS A 22 -15.49 10.93 10.45
C LYS A 22 -16.79 11.13 11.25
N GLY A 23 -16.92 10.44 12.38
CA GLY A 23 -18.07 10.56 13.29
C GLY A 23 -19.16 9.53 12.99
N GLU A 24 -20.40 9.86 13.34
CA GLU A 24 -21.56 9.03 12.99
C GLU A 24 -21.82 9.13 11.48
N LEU A 25 -21.60 8.02 10.78
CA LEU A 25 -21.68 7.97 9.32
C LEU A 25 -23.06 7.51 8.87
N ARG A 26 -23.58 8.20 7.85
CA ARG A 26 -24.73 7.72 7.08
C ARG A 26 -24.29 6.61 6.12
N ASP A 27 -25.24 5.82 5.63
CA ASP A 27 -24.97 4.69 4.73
C ASP A 27 -24.14 5.09 3.49
N GLU A 28 -24.40 6.27 2.93
CA GLU A 28 -23.65 6.79 1.77
C GLU A 28 -22.18 7.13 2.11
N GLU A 29 -21.93 7.65 3.32
CA GLU A 29 -20.60 8.00 3.81
C GLU A 29 -19.81 6.74 4.15
N MET A 30 -20.48 5.71 4.69
CA MET A 30 -19.89 4.38 4.88
C MET A 30 -19.48 3.76 3.55
N LEU A 31 -20.36 3.81 2.53
CA LEU A 31 -20.05 3.30 1.19
C LEU A 31 -18.89 4.06 0.54
N TYR A 32 -18.86 5.38 0.70
CA TYR A 32 -17.75 6.20 0.26
C TYR A 32 -16.44 5.81 0.94
N ASN A 33 -16.42 5.74 2.27
CA ASN A 33 -15.24 5.36 3.06
C ASN A 33 -14.74 3.97 2.70
N TYR A 34 -15.64 3.02 2.42
CA TYR A 34 -15.31 1.69 1.92
C TYR A 34 -14.58 1.75 0.57
N ARG A 35 -15.11 2.51 -0.40
CA ARG A 35 -14.49 2.68 -1.72
C ARG A 35 -13.13 3.38 -1.63
N LEU A 36 -13.01 4.42 -0.80
CA LEU A 36 -11.76 5.12 -0.56
C LEU A 36 -10.72 4.17 0.06
N SER A 37 -11.12 3.40 1.07
CA SER A 37 -10.28 2.39 1.70
C SER A 37 -9.82 1.32 0.71
N ARG A 38 -10.68 0.88 -0.21
CA ARG A 38 -10.28 -0.05 -1.27
C ARG A 38 -9.21 0.52 -2.19
N ALA A 39 -9.30 1.80 -2.57
CA ALA A 39 -8.28 2.46 -3.39
C ALA A 39 -6.95 2.54 -2.64
N ARG A 40 -6.98 2.95 -1.37
CA ARG A 40 -5.80 3.03 -0.49
C ARG A 40 -5.09 1.69 -0.33
N ARG A 41 -5.84 0.59 -0.18
CA ARG A 41 -5.26 -0.76 -0.02
C ARG A 41 -4.35 -1.15 -1.18
N ILE A 42 -4.61 -0.69 -2.40
CA ILE A 42 -3.74 -0.94 -3.56
C ILE A 42 -2.38 -0.27 -3.33
N VAL A 43 -2.40 0.99 -2.89
CA VAL A 43 -1.19 1.77 -2.58
C VAL A 43 -0.40 1.14 -1.42
N GLU A 44 -1.10 0.72 -0.35
CA GLU A 44 -0.49 0.01 0.78
C GLU A 44 0.18 -1.28 0.35
N ASN A 45 -0.47 -2.09 -0.50
CA ASN A 45 0.12 -3.33 -1.00
C ASN A 45 1.38 -3.07 -1.80
N ALA A 46 1.35 -2.11 -2.72
CA ALA A 46 2.52 -1.78 -3.54
C ALA A 46 3.73 -1.38 -2.68
N PHE A 47 3.57 -0.40 -1.78
CA PHE A 47 4.66 0.05 -0.93
C PHE A 47 5.06 -0.97 0.14
N GLY A 48 4.10 -1.74 0.64
CA GLY A 48 4.32 -2.81 1.61
C GLY A 48 5.20 -3.92 1.05
N ILE A 49 4.85 -4.40 -0.15
CA ILE A 49 5.60 -5.41 -0.90
C ILE A 49 6.98 -4.87 -1.28
N LEU A 50 7.05 -3.65 -1.81
CA LEU A 50 8.32 -2.99 -2.13
C LEU A 50 9.25 -2.98 -0.91
N SER A 51 8.73 -2.59 0.26
CA SER A 51 9.50 -2.54 1.51
C SER A 51 9.91 -3.92 2.01
N ALA A 52 9.01 -4.91 1.90
CA ALA A 52 9.28 -6.29 2.29
C ALA A 52 10.39 -6.91 1.43
N ARG A 53 10.35 -6.67 0.11
CA ARG A 53 11.31 -7.18 -0.87
C ARG A 53 12.67 -6.50 -0.79
N PHE A 54 12.71 -5.17 -0.80
CA PHE A 54 13.97 -4.45 -0.92
C PHE A 54 14.68 -4.19 0.41
N ARG A 55 14.04 -4.40 1.56
CA ARG A 55 14.55 -4.31 2.96
C ARG A 55 15.32 -3.04 3.36
N ILE A 56 15.78 -2.24 2.41
CA ILE A 56 16.48 -0.96 2.55
C ILE A 56 15.60 0.09 3.24
N ARG A 57 14.28 -0.11 3.20
CA ARG A 57 13.28 0.69 3.91
C ARG A 57 12.97 0.21 5.33
N ARG A 58 13.64 -0.84 5.84
CA ARG A 58 13.43 -1.31 7.22
C ARG A 58 14.17 -0.46 8.25
N ARG A 59 15.13 0.36 7.81
CA ARG A 59 15.82 1.36 8.64
C ARG A 59 15.76 2.72 7.94
N ALA A 60 16.01 3.78 8.69
CA ALA A 60 16.21 5.10 8.10
C ALA A 60 17.39 5.02 7.11
N ILE A 61 17.20 5.58 5.92
CA ILE A 61 18.27 5.65 4.92
C ILE A 61 19.10 6.89 5.27
N GLU A 62 20.31 6.66 5.78
CA GLU A 62 21.27 7.73 6.02
C GLU A 62 21.91 8.13 4.69
N GLY A 63 21.63 9.35 4.24
CA GLY A 63 22.15 9.84 2.96
C GLY A 63 21.59 11.20 2.58
N SER A 64 22.18 11.81 1.55
CA SER A 64 21.64 13.03 0.98
C SER A 64 20.27 12.79 0.35
N GLN A 65 19.44 13.84 0.27
CA GLN A 65 18.12 13.76 -0.37
C GLN A 65 18.21 13.19 -1.80
N THR A 66 19.24 13.57 -2.56
CA THR A 66 19.50 13.06 -3.91
C THR A 66 19.78 11.56 -3.89
N LEU A 67 20.62 11.08 -2.98
CA LEU A 67 20.92 9.65 -2.86
C LEU A 67 19.67 8.85 -2.47
N VAL A 68 18.94 9.30 -1.46
CA VAL A 68 17.69 8.66 -1.01
C VAL A 68 16.68 8.60 -2.16
N ARG A 69 16.52 9.68 -2.92
CA ARG A 69 15.65 9.71 -4.10
C ARG A 69 16.08 8.67 -5.14
N SER A 70 17.37 8.61 -5.47
CA SER A 70 17.90 7.63 -6.43
C SER A 70 17.68 6.19 -5.97
N ILE A 71 17.89 5.90 -4.68
CA ILE A 71 17.62 4.58 -4.09
C ILE A 71 16.14 4.20 -4.25
N ILE A 72 15.22 5.11 -3.90
CA ILE A 72 13.78 4.87 -4.02
C ILE A 72 13.38 4.62 -5.47
N LEU A 73 13.86 5.44 -6.41
CA LEU A 73 13.57 5.28 -7.84
C LEU A 73 14.12 3.97 -8.39
N ALA A 74 15.33 3.57 -8.00
CA ALA A 74 15.91 2.28 -8.39
C ALA A 74 15.07 1.11 -7.87
N CYS A 75 14.64 1.17 -6.60
CA CYS A 75 13.76 0.14 -6.03
C CYS A 75 12.42 0.05 -6.78
N LEU A 76 11.81 1.18 -7.14
CA LEU A 76 10.57 1.22 -7.92
C LEU A 76 10.77 0.66 -9.33
N ALA A 77 11.86 1.02 -10.00
CA ALA A 77 12.17 0.49 -11.33
C ALA A 77 12.34 -1.04 -11.27
N LEU A 78 13.14 -1.57 -10.34
CA LEU A 78 13.33 -3.01 -10.16
C LEU A 78 12.04 -3.73 -9.78
N HIS A 79 11.19 -3.12 -8.94
CA HIS A 79 9.87 -3.65 -8.61
C HIS A 79 9.00 -3.83 -9.86
N ASN A 80 8.93 -2.79 -10.69
CA ASN A 80 8.13 -2.81 -11.92
C ASN A 80 8.69 -3.81 -12.93
N MET A 81 10.02 -3.90 -13.07
CA MET A 81 10.67 -4.89 -13.94
C MET A 81 10.30 -6.32 -13.51
N HIS A 82 10.39 -6.65 -12.22
CA HIS A 82 10.00 -7.98 -11.74
C HIS A 82 8.52 -8.30 -11.96
N LEU A 83 7.64 -7.29 -11.84
CA LEU A 83 6.21 -7.48 -12.15
C LEU A 83 5.98 -7.75 -13.64
N GLN A 84 6.71 -7.06 -14.52
CA GLN A 84 6.65 -7.25 -15.96
C GLN A 84 7.21 -8.61 -16.38
N ASP A 85 8.37 -9.00 -15.85
CA ASP A 85 9.00 -10.30 -16.14
C ASP A 85 8.10 -11.48 -15.79
N GLU A 86 7.27 -11.33 -14.74
CA GLU A 86 6.33 -12.35 -14.29
C GLU A 86 4.88 -12.13 -14.79
N GLU A 87 4.64 -11.24 -15.76
CA GLU A 87 3.29 -10.95 -16.25
C GLU A 87 2.66 -12.18 -16.92
N SER A 88 3.42 -12.84 -17.80
CA SER A 88 3.00 -14.07 -18.50
C SER A 88 3.10 -15.35 -17.64
N VAL A 89 3.68 -15.26 -16.45
CA VAL A 89 3.89 -16.40 -15.56
C VAL A 89 2.59 -16.73 -14.81
N PRO A 90 2.12 -18.00 -14.83
CA PRO A 90 0.93 -18.40 -14.09
C PRO A 90 1.03 -18.08 -12.58
N PRO A 91 -0.07 -17.71 -11.90
CA PRO A 91 -0.04 -17.26 -10.50
C PRO A 91 0.68 -18.21 -9.52
N LYS A 92 0.57 -19.53 -9.74
CA LYS A 92 1.22 -20.56 -8.89
C LYS A 92 2.75 -20.60 -9.04
N ARG A 93 3.30 -20.00 -10.11
CA ARG A 93 4.73 -20.00 -10.45
C ARG A 93 5.41 -18.64 -10.25
N LYS A 94 4.64 -17.58 -9.95
CA LYS A 94 5.18 -16.25 -9.63
C LYS A 94 6.05 -16.32 -8.38
N LYS A 95 7.25 -15.74 -8.44
CA LYS A 95 8.22 -15.74 -7.33
C LYS A 95 8.28 -14.37 -6.65
N TYR A 96 8.10 -13.29 -7.42
CA TYR A 96 8.23 -11.93 -6.92
C TYR A 96 7.00 -11.46 -6.13
N VAL A 97 5.79 -11.75 -6.60
CA VAL A 97 4.55 -11.59 -5.81
C VAL A 97 3.76 -12.90 -5.91
N PRO A 98 4.13 -13.93 -5.11
CA PRO A 98 3.47 -15.22 -5.17
C PRO A 98 2.01 -15.14 -4.71
N TYR A 99 1.20 -16.14 -5.05
CA TYR A 99 -0.20 -16.21 -4.61
C TYR A 99 -0.32 -16.04 -3.09
N GLY A 100 -1.22 -15.15 -2.66
CA GLY A 100 -1.44 -14.78 -1.25
C GLY A 100 -0.35 -13.88 -0.65
N TYR A 101 0.61 -13.39 -1.43
CA TYR A 101 1.61 -12.44 -0.93
C TYR A 101 1.00 -11.05 -0.73
N ALA A 102 0.26 -10.54 -1.72
CA ALA A 102 -0.56 -9.32 -1.65
C ALA A 102 -1.90 -9.59 -0.95
N ASP A 103 -2.53 -8.54 -0.43
CA ASP A 103 -3.92 -8.62 0.04
C ASP A 103 -4.87 -8.91 -1.13
N TYR A 104 -5.95 -9.63 -0.86
CA TYR A 104 -6.96 -9.93 -1.86
C TYR A 104 -8.34 -10.10 -1.22
N VAL A 105 -9.38 -9.95 -2.05
CA VAL A 105 -10.77 -10.21 -1.66
C VAL A 105 -11.17 -11.54 -2.28
N ARG A 106 -11.76 -12.43 -1.48
CA ARG A 106 -12.33 -13.69 -1.94
C ARG A 106 -13.68 -13.48 -2.61
N GLU A 107 -14.19 -14.51 -3.28
CA GLU A 107 -15.49 -14.47 -3.96
C GLU A 107 -16.67 -14.21 -3.00
N ASP A 108 -16.54 -14.60 -1.74
CA ASP A 108 -17.51 -14.35 -0.66
C ASP A 108 -17.46 -12.92 -0.10
N GLY A 109 -16.59 -12.06 -0.63
CA GLY A 109 -16.37 -10.70 -0.14
C GLY A 109 -15.43 -10.61 1.06
N THR A 110 -14.93 -11.74 1.58
CA THR A 110 -14.00 -11.75 2.71
C THR A 110 -12.66 -11.17 2.31
N TYR A 111 -12.18 -10.20 3.08
CA TYR A 111 -10.86 -9.59 2.88
C TYR A 111 -9.76 -10.43 3.54
N ILE A 112 -8.74 -10.81 2.77
CA ILE A 112 -7.60 -11.59 3.25
C ILE A 112 -6.33 -10.73 3.20
N TYR A 113 -5.67 -10.62 4.35
CA TYR A 113 -4.37 -9.96 4.48
C TYR A 113 -3.27 -10.80 3.82
N GLY A 114 -2.45 -10.15 3.00
CA GLY A 114 -1.31 -10.73 2.31
C GLY A 114 -0.14 -11.01 3.24
N ARG A 115 0.65 -12.03 2.91
CA ARG A 115 1.82 -12.45 3.71
C ARG A 115 2.86 -11.34 3.93
N TRP A 116 2.98 -10.38 3.02
CA TRP A 116 3.95 -9.27 3.18
C TRP A 116 3.72 -8.48 4.48
N ARG A 117 2.47 -8.42 4.98
CA ARG A 117 2.12 -7.73 6.22
C ARG A 117 2.75 -8.34 7.46
N ASN A 118 3.19 -9.60 7.41
CA ASN A 118 3.86 -10.26 8.53
C ASN A 118 5.38 -10.12 8.48
N GLU A 119 5.98 -10.00 7.30
CA GLU A 119 7.44 -9.84 7.12
C GLU A 119 7.97 -8.47 7.55
N ASN A 120 7.04 -7.51 7.64
CA ASN A 120 7.30 -6.14 8.04
C ASN A 120 7.10 -5.92 9.55
N LYS A 121 6.59 -6.89 10.31
CA LYS A 121 6.34 -6.75 11.76
C LYS A 121 7.58 -6.92 12.65
N THR A 122 8.71 -7.37 12.10
CA THR A 122 9.82 -7.89 12.91
C THR A 122 10.80 -6.85 13.46
N GLU A 123 10.82 -5.60 13.02
CA GLU A 123 11.64 -4.56 13.66
C GLU A 123 10.90 -3.22 13.60
N GLU A 124 10.93 -2.52 14.74
CA GLU A 124 10.30 -1.24 15.09
C GLU A 124 9.49 -0.54 13.99
N SER A 125 8.20 -0.34 14.26
CA SER A 125 7.24 0.32 13.38
C SER A 125 7.81 1.59 12.74
N THR A 126 8.28 1.46 11.50
CA THR A 126 8.71 2.61 10.70
C THR A 126 7.54 3.58 10.56
N VAL A 127 7.82 4.87 10.39
CA VAL A 127 6.81 5.95 10.27
C VAL A 127 5.69 5.58 9.28
N PHE A 128 6.04 4.89 8.19
CA PHE A 128 5.08 4.42 7.19
C PHE A 128 4.14 3.32 7.71
N GLN A 129 4.60 2.41 8.57
CA GLN A 129 3.75 1.40 9.21
C GLN A 129 2.84 2.00 10.29
N LYS A 130 3.30 3.06 10.98
CA LYS A 130 2.44 3.85 11.87
C LYS A 130 1.36 4.58 11.07
N LEU A 131 1.74 5.18 9.93
CA LEU A 131 0.80 5.82 8.98
C LEU A 131 -0.25 4.81 8.45
N CYS A 132 0.16 3.59 8.10
CA CYS A 132 -0.74 2.53 7.64
C CYS A 132 -1.59 1.89 8.75
N ARG A 133 -1.24 2.04 10.05
CA ARG A 133 -2.04 1.53 11.17
C ARG A 133 -3.12 2.52 11.63
N GLN A 134 -2.88 3.83 11.52
CA GLN A 134 -3.87 4.89 11.80
C GLN A 134 -5.02 4.97 10.77
N VAL A 135 -5.15 3.93 9.95
CA VAL A 135 -6.05 3.78 8.81
C VAL A 135 -7.14 2.73 9.10
N GLN A 136 -6.94 1.91 10.13
CA GLN A 136 -7.88 0.85 10.50
C GLN A 136 -8.93 1.28 11.53
N GLU A 137 -8.93 2.57 11.92
CA GLU A 137 -9.97 3.25 12.70
C GLU A 137 -10.61 4.33 11.84
#